data_AF-A0A366QPM9-F1
#
_entry.id   AF-A0A366QPM9-F1
#
_cell.length_a   1.000
_cell.length_b   1.000
_cell.length_c   1.000
_cell.angle_alpha   90.00
_cell.angle_beta   90.00
_cell.angle_gamma   90.00
#
_symmetry.space_group_name_H-M   'P 1'
#
loop_
_entity.id
_entity.type
_entity.pdbx_description
1 polymer ?
#
loop_
_entity_poly.entity_id
_entity_poly.type
_entity_poly.pdbx_seq_one_letter_code
_entity_poly.pdbx_strand_id
1 'polypeptide(L)'
;MLNVAEEFELDGVTVEDFWEWIVEPLFPIFRQLPTPDQTAIRTLDDFLNPETFVYTFQAVSDERVPRLDKDAEHRSPFGVSVPNELCASRKSFNPADVRIWDQNLDGPPSRTPSRVLLSDGTVAFLKLVRRGDKRSLENELATYGKIDRARLDNNLRISRLYGIVRGKDGVILGLLLTYIDCERVTLSCAIKPGTEVLLRKKWGAQIQEALGQLHDAGIFWGDAKPDNVLIDVNEDAWLIDFGGGYTEGWVPKALVGTMEGDNISLGRILEYIRT
;
A
#
# COMPACT_ATOMS: atom_id res chain seq x y z
N MET A 1 -25.94 -19.68 -6.54
CA MET A 1 -26.22 -18.93 -7.78
C MET A 1 -25.00 -18.12 -8.22
N LEU A 2 -24.38 -17.28 -7.37
CA LEU A 2 -23.17 -16.52 -7.78
C LEU A 2 -21.99 -17.41 -8.22
N ASN A 3 -21.65 -18.47 -7.47
CA ASN A 3 -20.54 -19.38 -7.84
C ASN A 3 -20.72 -20.10 -9.19
N VAL A 4 -21.91 -20.05 -9.80
CA VAL A 4 -22.20 -20.74 -11.07
C VAL A 4 -22.10 -19.77 -12.26
N ALA A 5 -22.24 -18.46 -12.04
CA ALA A 5 -22.19 -17.44 -13.09
C ALA A 5 -20.79 -16.84 -13.31
N GLU A 6 -19.86 -16.99 -12.36
CA GLU A 6 -18.47 -16.49 -12.51
C GLU A 6 -17.65 -17.29 -13.55
N GLU A 7 -18.03 -18.53 -13.86
CA GLU A 7 -17.25 -19.39 -14.77
C GLU A 7 -17.90 -19.62 -16.14
N PHE A 8 -19.20 -19.36 -16.33
CA PHE A 8 -19.91 -19.58 -17.61
C PHE A 8 -21.13 -18.66 -17.80
N GLU A 9 -21.40 -18.25 -19.05
CA GLU A 9 -22.71 -17.74 -19.48
C GLU A 9 -23.79 -18.77 -19.15
N LEU A 10 -24.81 -18.36 -18.40
CA LEU A 10 -25.98 -19.18 -18.08
C LEU A 10 -27.20 -18.53 -18.75
N ASP A 11 -27.81 -19.25 -19.69
CA ASP A 11 -28.97 -18.77 -20.47
C ASP A 11 -28.74 -17.43 -21.22
N GLY A 12 -27.49 -17.15 -21.62
CA GLY A 12 -27.13 -15.90 -22.32
C GLY A 12 -27.04 -14.67 -21.42
N VAL A 13 -26.96 -14.86 -20.10
CA VAL A 13 -26.82 -13.81 -19.09
C VAL A 13 -25.45 -13.92 -18.42
N THR A 14 -24.79 -12.78 -18.24
CA THR A 14 -23.46 -12.62 -17.64
C THR A 14 -23.53 -12.07 -16.20
N VAL A 15 -22.40 -12.05 -15.52
CA VAL A 15 -22.26 -11.39 -14.21
C VAL A 15 -22.45 -9.89 -14.35
N GLU A 16 -22.00 -9.30 -15.45
CA GLU A 16 -22.20 -7.89 -15.80
C GLU A 16 -23.69 -7.55 -15.92
N ASP A 17 -24.48 -8.39 -16.59
CA ASP A 17 -25.93 -8.22 -16.69
C ASP A 17 -26.60 -8.26 -15.30
N PHE A 18 -26.09 -9.10 -14.40
CA PHE A 18 -26.57 -9.14 -13.02
C PHE A 18 -26.22 -7.88 -12.23
N TRP A 19 -25.02 -7.31 -12.42
CA TRP A 19 -24.65 -6.03 -11.82
C TRP A 19 -25.50 -4.88 -12.35
N GLU A 20 -25.70 -4.80 -13.66
CA GLU A 20 -26.59 -3.81 -14.26
C GLU A 20 -28.03 -3.96 -13.71
N TRP A 21 -28.52 -5.19 -13.61
CA TRP A 21 -29.84 -5.49 -13.06
C TRP A 21 -30.02 -5.04 -11.60
N ILE A 22 -28.99 -5.15 -10.76
CA ILE A 22 -29.00 -4.65 -9.37
C ILE A 22 -28.90 -3.11 -9.33
N VAL A 23 -28.09 -2.52 -10.20
CA VAL A 23 -27.71 -1.10 -10.11
C VAL A 23 -28.73 -0.18 -10.77
N GLU A 24 -29.44 -0.63 -11.80
CA GLU A 24 -30.39 0.19 -12.57
C GLU A 24 -31.43 0.93 -11.68
N PRO A 25 -32.05 0.31 -10.66
CA PRO A 25 -32.98 1.01 -9.77
C PRO A 25 -32.34 2.12 -8.91
N LEU A 26 -31.01 2.10 -8.75
CA LEU A 26 -30.25 3.11 -8.00
C LEU A 26 -29.91 4.34 -8.85
N PHE A 27 -30.02 4.28 -10.18
CA PHE A 27 -29.65 5.40 -11.06
C PHE A 27 -30.37 6.73 -10.73
N PRO A 28 -31.68 6.77 -10.42
CA PRO A 28 -32.34 8.01 -10.02
C PRO A 28 -31.76 8.61 -8.73
N ILE A 29 -31.25 7.78 -7.82
CA ILE A 29 -30.59 8.21 -6.58
C ILE A 29 -29.22 8.79 -6.90
N PHE A 30 -28.42 8.09 -7.71
CA PHE A 30 -27.08 8.57 -8.10
C PHE A 30 -27.11 9.91 -8.82
N ARG A 31 -28.13 10.15 -9.66
CA ARG A 31 -28.31 11.44 -10.36
C ARG A 31 -28.61 12.62 -9.42
N GLN A 32 -29.02 12.37 -8.18
CA GLN A 32 -29.29 13.40 -7.17
C GLN A 32 -28.05 13.69 -6.31
N LEU A 33 -27.01 12.86 -6.38
CA LEU A 33 -25.81 13.08 -5.59
C LEU A 33 -25.04 14.29 -6.13
N PRO A 34 -24.52 15.17 -5.26
CA PRO A 34 -23.76 16.32 -5.68
C PRO A 34 -22.48 15.87 -6.41
N THR A 35 -22.10 16.60 -7.45
CA THR A 35 -20.80 16.41 -8.08
C THR A 35 -19.72 16.80 -7.09
N PRO A 36 -18.72 15.93 -6.82
CA PRO A 36 -17.63 16.28 -5.91
C PRO A 36 -16.89 17.52 -6.41
N ASP A 37 -16.61 18.46 -5.50
CA ASP A 37 -15.73 19.59 -5.81
C ASP A 37 -14.33 19.05 -6.10
N GLN A 38 -13.88 19.24 -7.35
CA GLN A 38 -12.56 18.81 -7.79
C GLN A 38 -11.43 19.70 -7.26
N THR A 39 -11.77 20.91 -6.78
CA THR A 39 -10.81 21.87 -6.22
C THR A 39 -10.66 21.76 -4.71
N ALA A 40 -11.55 21.00 -4.05
CA ALA A 40 -11.49 20.78 -2.62
C ALA A 40 -10.20 20.05 -2.23
N ILE A 41 -9.53 20.58 -1.21
CA ILE A 41 -8.40 19.90 -0.58
C ILE A 41 -8.94 18.66 0.13
N ARG A 42 -8.50 17.48 -0.32
CA ARG A 42 -8.88 16.21 0.32
C ARG A 42 -7.85 15.81 1.36
N THR A 43 -8.33 15.45 2.54
CA THR A 43 -7.54 14.88 3.62
C THR A 43 -7.66 13.37 3.62
N LEU A 44 -6.80 12.71 4.39
CA LEU A 44 -6.92 11.28 4.62
C LEU A 44 -8.16 10.94 5.45
N ASP A 45 -8.65 11.84 6.30
CA ASP A 45 -9.91 11.65 7.03
C ASP A 45 -11.10 11.55 6.07
N ASP A 46 -11.17 12.41 5.05
CA ASP A 46 -12.22 12.37 4.01
C ASP A 46 -12.23 11.04 3.25
N PHE A 47 -11.05 10.44 3.03
CA PHE A 47 -10.92 9.14 2.38
C PHE A 47 -11.28 7.97 3.31
N LEU A 48 -10.90 8.03 4.58
CA LEU A 48 -11.09 6.93 5.54
C LEU A 48 -12.50 6.91 6.14
N ASN A 49 -13.17 8.06 6.18
CA ASN A 49 -14.50 8.24 6.76
C ASN A 49 -15.46 8.92 5.77
N PRO A 50 -15.66 8.37 4.56
CA PRO A 50 -16.58 8.95 3.60
C PRO A 50 -18.02 8.79 4.08
N GLU A 51 -18.87 9.76 3.76
CA GLU A 51 -20.31 9.58 3.88
C GLU A 51 -20.73 8.40 2.98
N THR A 52 -21.29 7.37 3.60
CA THR A 52 -21.62 6.11 2.92
C THR A 52 -23.10 5.80 3.11
N PHE A 53 -23.77 5.44 2.01
CA PHE A 53 -25.17 5.04 2.00
C PHE A 53 -25.25 3.57 1.58
N VAL A 54 -25.81 2.72 2.43
CA VAL A 54 -25.99 1.29 2.13
C VAL A 54 -27.43 1.06 1.73
N TYR A 55 -27.64 0.44 0.56
CA TYR A 55 -28.97 0.09 0.08
C TYR A 55 -29.16 -1.42 0.10
N THR A 56 -30.27 -1.86 0.67
CA THR A 56 -30.75 -3.23 0.53
C THR A 56 -31.71 -3.32 -0.64
N PHE A 57 -31.65 -4.43 -1.35
CA PHE A 57 -32.48 -4.66 -2.53
C PHE A 57 -33.68 -5.53 -2.15
N GLN A 58 -34.90 -5.07 -2.46
CA GLN A 58 -36.13 -5.83 -2.21
C GLN A 58 -36.91 -5.98 -3.52
N ALA A 59 -37.36 -7.20 -3.80
CA ALA A 59 -38.32 -7.47 -4.86
C ALA A 59 -39.73 -7.48 -4.25
N VAL A 60 -40.56 -6.50 -4.61
CA VAL A 60 -41.96 -6.41 -4.16
C VAL A 60 -42.83 -6.43 -5.40
N SER A 61 -43.64 -7.49 -5.57
CA SER A 61 -44.58 -7.60 -6.70
C SER A 61 -43.90 -7.38 -8.08
N ASP A 62 -42.75 -8.05 -8.29
CA ASP A 62 -41.91 -7.95 -9.49
C ASP A 62 -41.23 -6.59 -9.74
N GLU A 63 -41.41 -5.61 -8.84
CA GLU A 63 -40.66 -4.36 -8.85
C GLU A 63 -39.40 -4.42 -7.99
N ARG A 64 -38.31 -3.88 -8.53
CA ARG A 64 -37.00 -3.77 -7.87
C ARG A 64 -36.93 -2.47 -7.09
N VAL A 65 -36.95 -2.55 -5.75
CA VAL A 65 -36.98 -1.37 -4.89
C VAL A 65 -35.73 -1.30 -4.02
N PRO A 66 -34.84 -0.31 -4.22
CA PRO A 66 -33.74 -0.06 -3.31
C PRO A 66 -34.26 0.60 -2.04
N ARG A 67 -33.88 0.08 -0.87
CA ARG A 67 -34.19 0.66 0.44
C ARG A 67 -32.92 1.04 1.16
N LEU A 68 -32.82 2.30 1.57
CA LEU A 68 -31.73 2.78 2.40
C LEU A 68 -31.75 2.03 3.73
N ASP A 69 -30.66 1.31 4.00
CA ASP A 69 -30.39 0.72 5.30
C ASP A 69 -29.73 1.79 6.17
N LYS A 70 -30.51 2.31 7.13
CA LYS A 70 -30.05 3.37 8.05
C LYS A 70 -29.22 2.82 9.21
N ASP A 71 -29.29 1.51 9.44
CA ASP A 71 -28.62 0.83 10.55
C ASP A 71 -27.29 0.19 10.10
N ALA A 72 -27.00 0.23 8.80
CA ALA A 72 -25.76 -0.29 8.25
C ALA A 72 -24.53 0.49 8.77
N GLU A 73 -23.72 -0.17 9.60
CA GLU A 73 -22.43 0.36 10.03
C GLU A 73 -21.39 0.23 8.91
N HIS A 74 -20.85 1.36 8.46
CA HIS A 74 -19.63 1.34 7.65
C HIS A 74 -18.43 1.03 8.54
N ARG A 75 -17.82 -0.14 8.32
CA ARG A 75 -16.54 -0.48 8.96
C ARG A 75 -15.40 -0.22 7.98
N SER A 76 -14.53 0.73 8.33
CA SER A 76 -13.31 0.98 7.57
C SER A 76 -12.52 -0.33 7.41
N PRO A 77 -12.05 -0.68 6.20
CA PRO A 77 -11.23 -1.87 5.97
C PRO A 77 -9.80 -1.72 6.51
N PHE A 78 -9.46 -0.52 7.00
CA PHE A 78 -8.15 -0.18 7.54
C PHE A 78 -8.17 -0.10 9.06
N GLY A 79 -6.99 -0.18 9.66
CA GLY A 79 -6.82 -0.03 11.10
C GLY A 79 -6.40 -1.32 11.80
N VAL A 80 -5.30 -1.23 12.55
CA VAL A 80 -4.83 -2.30 13.43
C VAL A 80 -4.45 -1.72 14.79
N SER A 81 -4.82 -2.40 15.87
CA SER A 81 -4.35 -2.10 17.21
C SER A 81 -3.04 -2.83 17.50
N VAL A 82 -2.02 -2.07 17.91
CA VAL A 82 -0.68 -2.56 18.28
C VAL A 82 -0.32 -2.06 19.68
N PRO A 83 0.58 -2.74 20.41
CA PRO A 83 1.07 -2.26 21.70
C PRO A 83 1.66 -0.85 21.62
N ASN A 84 1.41 -0.03 22.64
CA ASN A 84 1.82 1.38 22.66
C ASN A 84 3.34 1.53 22.60
N GLU A 85 4.09 0.56 23.12
CA GLU A 85 5.56 0.56 23.17
C GLU A 85 6.18 0.59 21.77
N LEU A 86 5.53 -0.02 20.77
CA LEU A 86 6.00 0.00 19.37
C LEU A 86 5.82 1.37 18.70
N CYS A 87 4.97 2.22 19.28
CA CYS A 87 4.60 3.52 18.72
C CYS A 87 5.06 4.71 19.57
N ALA A 88 5.46 4.50 20.83
CA ALA A 88 5.65 5.57 21.82
C ALA A 88 6.68 6.62 21.39
N SER A 89 7.72 6.23 20.64
CA SER A 89 8.75 7.14 20.15
C SER A 89 8.47 7.72 18.77
N ARG A 90 7.30 7.48 18.19
CA ARG A 90 6.98 7.83 16.79
C ARG A 90 6.08 9.06 16.73
N LYS A 91 6.33 9.92 15.73
CA LYS A 91 5.42 11.02 15.40
C LYS A 91 4.09 10.42 14.95
N SER A 92 3.01 10.83 15.61
CA SER A 92 1.65 10.41 15.29
C SER A 92 0.94 11.55 14.58
N PHE A 93 0.23 11.23 13.51
CA PHE A 93 -0.53 12.18 12.71
C PHE A 93 -2.01 11.83 12.76
N ASN A 94 -2.85 12.86 12.91
CA ASN A 94 -4.29 12.74 12.73
C ASN A 94 -4.57 12.65 11.21
N PRO A 95 -5.46 11.75 10.74
CA PRO A 95 -5.87 11.70 9.33
C PRO A 95 -6.30 13.05 8.75
N ALA A 96 -6.91 13.93 9.56
CA ALA A 96 -7.35 15.25 9.12
C ALA A 96 -6.18 16.21 8.80
N ASP A 97 -4.99 15.96 9.36
CA ASP A 97 -3.78 16.77 9.13
C ASP A 97 -2.94 16.25 7.95
N VAL A 98 -3.34 15.12 7.34
CA VAL A 98 -2.63 14.49 6.23
C VAL A 98 -3.39 14.79 4.95
N ARG A 99 -2.83 15.64 4.08
CA ARG A 99 -3.47 16.02 2.82
C ARG A 99 -3.12 15.01 1.73
N ILE A 100 -4.11 14.58 0.96
CA ILE A 100 -3.89 13.75 -0.23
C ILE A 100 -3.29 14.63 -1.33
N TRP A 101 -2.16 14.20 -1.89
CA TRP A 101 -1.38 14.91 -2.90
C TRP A 101 -1.24 14.04 -4.15
N ASP A 102 -2.35 13.50 -4.65
CA ASP A 102 -2.37 12.76 -5.92
C ASP A 102 -2.96 13.64 -7.02
N GLN A 103 -2.24 13.78 -8.14
CA GLN A 103 -2.56 14.77 -9.18
C GLN A 103 -3.59 14.31 -10.23
N ASN A 104 -4.02 13.04 -10.25
CA ASN A 104 -5.00 12.56 -11.23
C ASN A 104 -6.00 11.59 -10.59
N LEU A 105 -7.19 12.10 -10.28
CA LEU A 105 -8.37 11.34 -9.84
C LEU A 105 -9.29 10.98 -11.02
N ASP A 106 -8.74 10.85 -12.24
CA ASP A 106 -9.50 10.32 -13.37
C ASP A 106 -9.64 8.80 -13.22
N GLY A 107 -10.75 8.41 -12.59
CA GLY A 107 -11.13 7.03 -12.33
C GLY A 107 -12.03 6.92 -11.10
N PRO A 108 -12.74 5.80 -10.91
CA PRO A 108 -13.52 5.58 -9.70
C PRO A 108 -12.66 5.76 -8.44
N PRO A 109 -13.26 6.13 -7.28
CA PRO A 109 -12.58 6.36 -5.99
C PRO A 109 -11.85 5.13 -5.41
N SER A 110 -11.68 4.06 -6.18
CA SER A 110 -11.05 2.80 -5.80
C SER A 110 -9.52 2.87 -5.66
N ARG A 111 -8.87 3.94 -6.14
CA ARG A 111 -7.42 4.11 -5.94
C ARG A 111 -7.14 4.62 -4.53
N THR A 112 -6.55 3.75 -3.73
CA THR A 112 -6.01 4.09 -2.41
C THR A 112 -4.95 5.19 -2.56
N PRO A 113 -5.07 6.32 -1.82
CA PRO A 113 -4.10 7.41 -1.89
C PRO A 113 -2.73 6.91 -1.45
N SER A 114 -1.70 7.33 -2.18
CA SER A 114 -0.33 6.88 -1.92
C SER A 114 0.65 8.02 -1.73
N ARG A 115 0.38 9.21 -2.28
CA ARG A 115 1.19 10.41 -2.07
C ARG A 115 0.42 11.39 -1.20
N VAL A 116 1.04 11.84 -0.13
CA VAL A 116 0.44 12.77 0.83
C VAL A 116 1.39 13.91 1.20
N LEU A 117 0.82 15.04 1.61
CA LEU A 117 1.52 16.19 2.14
C LEU A 117 1.23 16.32 3.64
N LEU A 118 2.29 16.36 4.44
CA LEU A 118 2.22 16.53 5.89
C LEU A 118 2.15 18.02 6.27
N SER A 119 1.73 18.30 7.50
CA SER A 119 1.57 19.66 8.02
C SER A 119 2.85 20.50 8.06
N ASP A 120 4.02 19.85 8.06
CA ASP A 120 5.34 20.52 7.99
C ASP A 120 5.85 20.72 6.55
N GLY A 121 5.04 20.39 5.54
CA GLY A 121 5.41 20.50 4.13
C GLY A 121 6.14 19.28 3.56
N THR A 122 6.40 18.25 4.38
CA THR A 122 7.03 17.00 3.91
C THR A 122 6.08 16.23 3.00
N VAL A 123 6.57 15.81 1.83
CA VAL A 123 5.86 14.85 0.96
C VAL A 123 6.21 13.43 1.42
N ALA A 124 5.19 12.61 1.65
CA ALA A 124 5.35 11.25 2.15
C ALA A 124 4.58 10.23 1.30
N PHE A 125 5.06 8.99 1.32
CA PHE A 125 4.32 7.85 0.83
C PHE A 125 3.41 7.30 1.93
N LEU A 126 2.12 7.14 1.65
CA LEU A 126 1.15 6.55 2.56
C LEU A 126 1.00 5.05 2.27
N LYS A 127 1.42 4.23 3.24
CA LYS A 127 1.12 2.79 3.26
C LYS A 127 -0.04 2.55 4.22
N LEU A 128 -1.26 2.36 3.70
CA LEU A 128 -2.41 2.02 4.54
C LEU A 128 -2.28 0.61 5.12
N VAL A 129 -2.72 0.44 6.36
CA VAL A 129 -2.69 -0.84 7.07
C VAL A 129 -4.07 -1.47 7.01
N ARG A 130 -4.21 -2.65 6.40
CA ARG A 130 -5.48 -3.36 6.32
C ARG A 130 -5.76 -4.11 7.61
N ARG A 131 -7.04 -4.32 7.90
CA ARG A 131 -7.46 -5.28 8.94
C ARG A 131 -6.90 -6.66 8.60
N GLY A 132 -6.15 -7.25 9.54
CA GLY A 132 -5.46 -8.53 9.37
C GLY A 132 -3.94 -8.44 9.33
N ASP A 133 -3.39 -7.26 9.01
CA ASP A 133 -1.94 -7.08 8.80
C ASP A 133 -1.14 -6.91 10.10
N LYS A 134 -1.68 -7.34 11.25
CA LYS A 134 -1.10 -7.03 12.57
C LYS A 134 0.36 -7.46 12.70
N ARG A 135 0.68 -8.70 12.31
CA ARG A 135 2.05 -9.22 12.40
C ARG A 135 3.00 -8.46 11.47
N SER A 136 2.57 -8.15 10.25
CA SER A 136 3.38 -7.40 9.28
C SER A 136 3.64 -5.98 9.79
N LEU A 137 2.62 -5.30 10.31
CA LEU A 137 2.76 -3.98 10.92
C LEU A 137 3.71 -3.98 12.12
N GLU A 138 3.58 -4.95 13.04
CA GLU A 138 4.45 -5.06 14.21
C GLU A 138 5.91 -5.25 13.79
N ASN A 139 6.17 -6.13 12.82
CA ASN A 139 7.50 -6.33 12.25
C ASN A 139 8.04 -5.06 11.60
N GLU A 140 7.24 -4.41 10.76
CA GLU A 140 7.64 -3.19 10.03
C GLU A 140 7.99 -2.06 11.00
N LEU A 141 7.15 -1.83 12.02
CA LEU A 141 7.42 -0.87 13.08
C LEU A 141 8.66 -1.26 13.89
N ALA A 142 8.90 -2.53 14.15
CA ALA A 142 10.10 -2.96 14.87
C ALA A 142 11.37 -2.68 14.06
N THR A 143 11.37 -3.01 12.76
CA THR A 143 12.51 -2.83 11.85
C THR A 143 12.83 -1.35 11.62
N TYR A 144 11.83 -0.51 11.31
CA TYR A 144 12.05 0.93 11.23
C TYR A 144 12.58 1.51 12.54
N GLY A 145 12.16 0.97 13.69
CA GLY A 145 12.69 1.38 14.98
C GLY A 145 14.18 1.07 15.14
N LYS A 146 14.67 -0.02 14.55
CA LYS A 146 16.11 -0.33 14.50
C LYS A 146 16.84 0.64 13.57
N ILE A 147 16.28 0.91 12.38
CA ILE A 147 16.83 1.88 11.41
C ILE A 147 17.00 3.26 12.06
N ASP A 148 15.95 3.76 12.72
CA ASP A 148 15.96 5.06 13.39
C ASP A 148 17.06 5.14 14.48
N ARG A 149 17.25 4.06 15.25
CA ARG A 149 18.27 4.00 16.32
C ARG A 149 19.70 3.84 15.79
N ALA A 150 19.87 3.17 14.66
CA ALA A 150 21.18 2.95 14.05
C ALA A 150 21.78 4.23 13.47
N ARG A 151 20.97 5.28 13.23
CA ARG A 151 21.42 6.58 12.69
C ARG A 151 22.26 6.40 11.42
N LEU A 152 21.80 5.52 10.53
CA LEU A 152 22.42 5.30 9.22
C LEU A 152 22.47 6.61 8.42
N ASP A 153 23.43 6.72 7.50
CA ASP A 153 23.55 7.90 6.62
C ASP A 153 22.19 8.19 5.96
N ASN A 154 21.77 9.45 5.95
CA ASN A 154 20.54 9.88 5.28
C ASN A 154 20.61 9.67 3.76
N ASN A 155 21.80 9.60 3.17
CA ASN A 155 22.02 9.31 1.76
C ASN A 155 21.81 7.83 1.41
N LEU A 156 21.72 6.96 2.41
CA LEU A 156 21.43 5.54 2.19
C LEU A 156 20.04 5.39 1.56
N ARG A 157 19.97 4.74 0.39
CA ARG A 157 18.77 4.59 -0.45
C ARG A 157 17.82 3.52 0.10
N ILE A 158 17.25 3.81 1.24
CA ILE A 158 16.22 3.00 1.90
C ILE A 158 15.00 3.87 2.21
N SER A 159 13.81 3.26 2.17
CA SER A 159 12.63 3.85 2.78
C SER A 159 12.87 4.10 4.27
N ARG A 160 12.35 5.21 4.80
CA ARG A 160 12.35 5.55 6.23
C ARG A 160 10.95 5.92 6.70
N LEU A 161 10.67 5.70 7.97
CA LEU A 161 9.39 6.04 8.58
C LEU A 161 9.42 7.46 9.17
N TYR A 162 8.58 8.35 8.64
CA TYR A 162 8.37 9.69 9.20
C TYR A 162 7.38 9.68 10.36
N GLY A 163 6.43 8.75 10.36
CA GLY A 163 5.46 8.61 11.43
C GLY A 163 4.32 7.65 11.10
N ILE A 164 3.34 7.63 11.98
CA ILE A 164 2.15 6.78 11.87
C ILE A 164 0.90 7.64 11.79
N VAL A 165 -0.07 7.20 11.00
CA VAL A 165 -1.42 7.77 11.00
C VAL A 165 -2.26 7.01 12.02
N ARG A 166 -2.85 7.73 12.97
CA ARG A 166 -3.60 7.13 14.08
C ARG A 166 -5.03 7.64 14.12
N GLY A 167 -5.99 6.72 14.20
CA GLY A 167 -7.41 7.02 14.36
C GLY A 167 -7.76 7.51 15.76
N LYS A 168 -8.97 8.06 15.93
CA LYS A 168 -9.48 8.56 17.23
C LYS A 168 -9.58 7.45 18.29
N ASP A 169 -9.81 6.22 17.85
CA ASP A 169 -9.85 4.99 18.64
C ASP A 169 -8.45 4.41 18.95
N GLY A 170 -7.38 5.09 18.51
CA GLY A 170 -5.99 4.69 18.75
C GLY A 170 -5.44 3.65 17.78
N VAL A 171 -6.24 3.16 16.82
CA VAL A 171 -5.75 2.20 15.82
C VAL A 171 -4.81 2.87 14.83
N ILE A 172 -3.82 2.11 14.34
CA ILE A 172 -2.90 2.56 13.30
C ILE A 172 -3.55 2.32 11.95
N LEU A 173 -3.81 3.41 11.25
CA LEU A 173 -4.49 3.43 9.95
C LEU A 173 -3.49 3.36 8.79
N GLY A 174 -2.27 3.87 8.99
CA GLY A 174 -1.24 3.91 7.96
C GLY A 174 0.14 4.25 8.49
N LEU A 175 1.15 3.97 7.67
CA LEU A 175 2.54 4.40 7.84
C LEU A 175 2.85 5.52 6.86
N LEU A 176 3.58 6.54 7.32
CA LEU A 176 4.08 7.64 6.51
C LEU A 176 5.56 7.40 6.23
N LEU A 177 5.86 6.98 5.01
CA LEU A 177 7.19 6.57 4.57
C LEU A 177 7.84 7.62 3.66
N THR A 178 9.13 7.46 3.40
CA THR A 178 9.85 8.23 2.38
C THR A 178 9.13 8.11 1.03
N TYR A 179 8.77 9.25 0.44
CA TYR A 179 8.26 9.28 -0.92
C TYR A 179 9.43 9.18 -1.90
N ILE A 180 9.41 8.13 -2.73
CA ILE A 180 10.40 7.91 -3.80
C ILE A 180 9.68 8.16 -5.11
N ASP A 181 10.14 9.16 -5.86
CA ASP A 181 9.60 9.48 -7.18
C ASP A 181 10.11 8.45 -8.19
N CYS A 182 9.28 7.45 -8.47
CA CYS A 182 9.64 6.26 -9.25
C CYS A 182 8.59 5.89 -10.30
N GLU A 183 7.53 6.69 -10.47
CA GLU A 183 6.39 6.35 -11.34
C GLU A 183 5.80 4.95 -11.10
N ARG A 184 5.96 4.41 -9.87
CA ARG A 184 5.59 3.04 -9.47
C ARG A 184 6.39 1.93 -10.15
N VAL A 185 7.60 2.24 -10.62
CA VAL A 185 8.51 1.29 -11.25
C VAL A 185 9.31 0.55 -10.18
N THR A 186 9.07 -0.75 -10.08
CA THR A 186 9.92 -1.68 -9.34
C THR A 186 11.07 -2.17 -10.20
N LEU A 187 12.10 -2.78 -9.60
CA LEU A 187 13.17 -3.44 -10.33
C LEU A 187 12.64 -4.56 -11.25
N SER A 188 11.60 -5.29 -10.81
CA SER A 188 10.92 -6.30 -11.64
C SER A 188 10.29 -5.71 -12.90
N CYS A 189 9.78 -4.48 -12.85
CA CYS A 189 9.23 -3.77 -14.01
C CYS A 189 10.32 -3.12 -14.88
N ALA A 190 11.43 -2.68 -14.28
CA ALA A 190 12.50 -1.97 -14.96
C ALA A 190 13.39 -2.88 -15.82
N ILE A 191 13.56 -4.14 -15.42
CA ILE A 191 14.34 -5.12 -16.17
C ILE A 191 13.53 -5.62 -17.37
N LYS A 192 14.02 -5.31 -18.57
CA LYS A 192 13.43 -5.70 -19.86
C LYS A 192 14.53 -6.21 -20.79
N PRO A 193 14.18 -6.98 -21.84
CA PRO A 193 15.13 -7.31 -22.90
C PRO A 193 15.76 -6.03 -23.46
N GLY A 194 17.09 -5.94 -23.39
CA GLY A 194 17.84 -4.77 -23.86
C GLY A 194 18.14 -3.70 -22.80
N THR A 195 17.73 -3.87 -21.54
CA THR A 195 18.16 -2.96 -20.46
C THR A 195 19.68 -2.92 -20.37
N GLU A 196 20.24 -1.71 -20.35
CA GLU A 196 21.68 -1.50 -20.42
C GLU A 196 22.45 -2.24 -19.32
N VAL A 197 23.54 -2.89 -19.71
CA VAL A 197 24.40 -3.65 -18.77
C VAL A 197 24.96 -2.75 -17.67
N LEU A 198 25.31 -1.50 -18.00
CA LEU A 198 25.84 -0.53 -17.03
C LEU A 198 24.78 -0.17 -15.99
N LEU A 199 23.54 0.03 -16.43
CA LEU A 199 22.43 0.36 -15.54
C LEU A 199 22.09 -0.80 -14.60
N ARG A 200 22.06 -2.03 -15.12
CA ARG A 200 21.89 -3.26 -14.33
C ARG A 200 23.00 -3.42 -13.28
N LYS A 201 24.25 -3.15 -13.65
CA LYS A 201 25.38 -3.16 -12.70
C LYS A 201 25.25 -2.07 -11.63
N LYS A 202 24.79 -0.87 -12.00
CA LYS A 202 24.53 0.24 -11.06
C LYS A 202 23.51 -0.19 -10.00
N TRP A 203 22.36 -0.73 -10.41
CA TRP A 203 21.33 -1.19 -9.48
C TRP A 203 21.84 -2.29 -8.55
N GLY A 204 22.54 -3.30 -9.08
CA GLY A 204 23.13 -4.36 -8.26
C GLY A 204 24.10 -3.81 -7.20
N ALA A 205 24.95 -2.84 -7.57
CA ALA A 205 25.88 -2.22 -6.64
C ALA A 205 25.16 -1.42 -5.54
N GLN A 206 24.14 -0.64 -5.90
CA GLN A 206 23.34 0.15 -4.94
C GLN A 206 22.57 -0.74 -3.95
N ILE A 207 21.97 -1.84 -4.43
CA ILE A 207 21.27 -2.79 -3.58
C ILE A 207 22.24 -3.46 -2.61
N GLN A 208 23.40 -3.91 -3.10
CA GLN A 208 24.41 -4.56 -2.27
C GLN A 208 25.00 -3.61 -1.22
N GLU A 209 25.30 -2.37 -1.62
CA GLU A 209 25.77 -1.33 -0.69
C GLU A 209 24.72 -1.05 0.40
N ALA A 210 23.47 -0.87 0.00
CA ALA A 210 22.42 -0.52 0.94
C ALA A 210 22.13 -1.65 1.94
N LEU A 211 22.09 -2.89 1.45
CA LEU A 211 21.89 -4.06 2.29
C LEU A 211 23.08 -4.32 3.21
N GLY A 212 24.31 -4.11 2.73
CA GLY A 212 25.52 -4.23 3.54
C GLY A 212 25.49 -3.28 4.75
N GLN A 213 25.13 -2.01 4.54
CA GLN A 213 25.02 -1.04 5.64
C GLN A 213 23.92 -1.37 6.64
N LEU A 214 22.80 -1.96 6.18
CA LEU A 214 21.77 -2.48 7.08
C LEU A 214 22.31 -3.66 7.91
N HIS A 215 23.01 -4.60 7.28
CA HIS A 215 23.59 -5.77 7.94
C HIS A 215 24.67 -5.40 8.96
N ASP A 216 25.52 -4.44 8.66
CA ASP A 216 26.54 -3.91 9.58
C ASP A 216 25.91 -3.32 10.85
N ALA A 217 24.68 -2.79 10.73
CA ALA A 217 23.89 -2.29 11.85
C ALA A 217 23.00 -3.37 12.52
N GLY A 218 23.09 -4.64 12.11
CA GLY A 218 22.28 -5.74 12.62
C GLY A 218 20.80 -5.66 12.24
N ILE A 219 20.50 -5.01 11.10
CA ILE A 219 19.15 -4.84 10.56
C ILE A 219 19.00 -5.75 9.35
N PHE A 220 17.93 -6.55 9.36
CA PHE A 220 17.63 -7.48 8.26
C PHE A 220 16.44 -6.93 7.47
N TRP A 221 16.50 -7.07 6.15
CA TRP A 221 15.47 -6.60 5.24
C TRP A 221 14.24 -7.52 5.29
N GLY A 222 14.46 -8.84 5.29
CA GLY A 222 13.46 -9.84 5.66
C GLY A 222 12.46 -10.24 4.57
N ASP A 223 12.35 -9.50 3.46
CA ASP A 223 11.62 -9.90 2.25
C ASP A 223 12.30 -9.33 0.99
N ALA A 224 13.61 -9.54 0.88
CA ALA A 224 14.42 -9.07 -0.25
C ALA A 224 13.97 -9.74 -1.56
N LYS A 225 13.44 -8.92 -2.48
CA LYS A 225 12.99 -9.30 -3.84
C LYS A 225 12.95 -8.06 -4.76
N PRO A 226 12.95 -8.23 -6.10
CA PRO A 226 12.91 -7.12 -7.05
C PRO A 226 11.67 -6.22 -6.93
N ASP A 227 10.53 -6.77 -6.51
CA ASP A 227 9.30 -5.98 -6.28
C ASP A 227 9.42 -5.01 -5.08
N ASN A 228 10.34 -5.29 -4.15
CA ASN A 228 10.65 -4.43 -3.00
C ASN A 228 11.85 -3.50 -3.28
N VAL A 229 12.29 -3.40 -4.54
CA VAL A 229 13.25 -2.40 -4.99
C VAL A 229 12.56 -1.44 -5.93
N LEU A 230 12.55 -0.15 -5.61
CA LEU A 230 12.06 0.90 -6.52
C LEU A 230 13.21 1.47 -7.34
N ILE A 231 12.93 1.81 -8.60
CA ILE A 231 13.85 2.56 -9.46
C ILE A 231 13.31 3.98 -9.59
N ASP A 232 14.04 4.95 -9.04
CA ASP A 232 13.61 6.36 -9.08
C ASP A 232 13.82 7.00 -10.46
N VAL A 233 13.36 8.24 -10.61
CA VAL A 233 13.52 9.05 -11.84
C VAL A 233 14.99 9.32 -12.22
N ASN A 234 15.95 9.13 -11.32
CA ASN A 234 17.40 9.22 -11.58
C ASN A 234 18.03 7.84 -11.86
N GLU A 235 17.18 6.83 -12.07
CA GLU A 235 17.52 5.44 -12.26
C GLU A 235 18.36 4.86 -11.10
N ASP A 236 18.12 5.32 -9.88
CA ASP A 236 18.74 4.79 -8.67
C ASP A 236 17.82 3.76 -8.00
N ALA A 237 18.42 2.69 -7.48
CA ALA A 237 17.72 1.63 -6.76
C ALA A 237 17.54 1.98 -5.27
N TRP A 238 16.30 1.84 -4.79
CA TRP A 238 15.91 2.08 -3.41
C TRP A 238 15.30 0.83 -2.77
N LEU A 239 15.74 0.46 -1.56
CA LEU A 239 15.14 -0.65 -0.82
C LEU A 239 13.90 -0.16 -0.06
N ILE A 240 12.78 -0.85 -0.24
CA ILE A 240 11.52 -0.56 0.44
C ILE A 240 10.99 -1.81 1.16
N ASP A 241 9.88 -1.63 1.88
CA ASP A 241 9.12 -2.68 2.57
C ASP A 241 9.93 -3.51 3.58
N PHE A 242 9.92 -3.04 4.84
CA PHE A 242 10.62 -3.67 5.96
C PHE A 242 9.67 -4.45 6.90
N GLY A 243 8.45 -4.75 6.44
CA GLY A 243 7.49 -5.57 7.19
C GLY A 243 7.83 -7.06 7.23
N GLY A 244 8.84 -7.45 6.44
CA GLY A 244 9.19 -8.84 6.21
C GLY A 244 8.07 -9.60 5.50
N GLY A 245 8.30 -10.88 5.26
CA GLY A 245 7.39 -11.69 4.50
C GLY A 245 8.06 -12.97 4.07
N TYR A 246 7.29 -13.82 3.40
CA TYR A 246 7.84 -14.98 2.74
C TYR A 246 7.37 -14.96 1.30
N THR A 247 8.32 -14.78 0.38
CA THR A 247 8.09 -14.93 -1.04
C THR A 247 8.76 -16.22 -1.51
N GLU A 248 7.96 -17.16 -1.99
CA GLU A 248 8.47 -18.41 -2.56
C GLU A 248 9.42 -18.11 -3.72
N GLY A 249 10.49 -18.90 -3.84
CA GLY A 249 11.51 -18.68 -4.85
C GLY A 249 12.55 -17.60 -4.55
N TRP A 250 12.43 -16.83 -3.44
CA TRP A 250 13.44 -15.84 -3.03
C TRP A 250 14.31 -16.26 -1.86
N VAL A 251 13.73 -16.89 -0.84
CA VAL A 251 14.46 -17.34 0.34
C VAL A 251 13.91 -18.70 0.81
N PRO A 252 14.74 -19.62 1.35
CA PRO A 252 14.23 -20.78 2.06
C PRO A 252 13.40 -20.34 3.27
N LYS A 253 12.24 -20.97 3.51
CA LYS A 253 11.32 -20.59 4.60
C LYS A 253 11.99 -20.56 5.99
N ALA A 254 13.00 -21.41 6.22
CA ALA A 254 13.74 -21.47 7.47
C ALA A 254 14.69 -20.28 7.72
N LEU A 255 14.99 -19.48 6.69
CA LEU A 255 15.93 -18.36 6.74
C LEU A 255 15.24 -17.00 6.59
N VAL A 256 13.90 -16.97 6.64
CA VAL A 256 13.13 -15.72 6.58
C VAL A 256 13.50 -14.82 7.75
N GLY A 257 13.83 -13.55 7.46
CA GLY A 257 14.16 -12.56 8.48
C GLY A 257 15.54 -12.75 9.12
N THR A 258 16.48 -13.43 8.46
CA THR A 258 17.88 -13.54 8.91
C THR A 258 18.83 -12.91 7.90
N MET A 259 20.06 -12.60 8.34
CA MET A 259 21.12 -12.10 7.47
C MET A 259 21.47 -13.09 6.35
N GLU A 260 21.49 -14.39 6.66
CA GLU A 260 21.72 -15.45 5.68
C GLU A 260 20.61 -15.50 4.64
N GLY A 261 19.35 -15.32 5.06
CA GLY A 261 18.22 -15.24 4.15
C GLY A 261 18.32 -14.04 3.20
N ASP A 262 18.64 -12.86 3.74
CA ASP A 262 18.86 -11.66 2.95
C ASP A 262 20.00 -11.83 1.93
N ASN A 263 21.10 -12.49 2.31
CA ASN A 263 22.23 -12.77 1.42
C ASN A 263 21.86 -13.74 0.28
N ILE A 264 21.04 -14.77 0.57
CA ILE A 264 20.52 -15.67 -0.46
C ILE A 264 19.63 -14.90 -1.44
N SER A 265 18.70 -14.10 -0.94
CA SER A 265 17.84 -13.25 -1.75
C SER A 265 18.64 -12.26 -2.59
N LEU A 266 19.67 -11.62 -2.02
CA LEU A 266 20.57 -10.73 -2.76
C LEU A 266 21.24 -11.46 -3.92
N GLY A 267 21.78 -12.66 -3.69
CA GLY A 267 22.36 -13.48 -4.75
C GLY A 267 21.38 -13.72 -5.91
N ARG A 268 20.12 -14.06 -5.59
CA ARG A 268 19.07 -14.25 -6.60
C ARG A 268 18.68 -12.96 -7.32
N ILE A 269 18.64 -11.82 -6.62
CA ILE A 269 18.41 -10.52 -7.23
C ILE A 269 19.54 -10.19 -8.22
N LEU A 270 20.79 -10.42 -7.83
CA LEU A 270 21.94 -10.17 -8.70
C LEU A 270 21.97 -11.11 -9.93
N GLU A 271 21.50 -12.34 -9.80
CA GLU A 271 21.28 -13.25 -10.94
C GLU A 271 20.13 -12.76 -11.83
N TYR A 272 19.01 -12.35 -11.24
CA TYR A 272 17.86 -11.79 -11.95
C TYR A 272 18.21 -10.52 -12.74
N ILE A 273 19.08 -9.66 -12.19
CA ILE A 273 19.57 -8.46 -12.87
C ILE A 273 20.52 -8.80 -14.04
N ARG A 274 21.11 -10.00 -14.09
CA ARG A 274 22.05 -10.39 -15.16
C ARG A 274 21.36 -10.89 -16.43
N THR A 275 20.11 -11.33 -16.35
CA THR A 275 19.30 -11.71 -17.54
C THR A 275 19.02 -10.50 -18.42
#